data_AF-A0A367QZT4-F1
#
_entry.id   AF-A0A367QZT4-F1
#
_cell.length_a   1.000
_cell.length_b   1.000
_cell.length_c   1.000
_cell.angle_alpha   90.00
_cell.angle_beta   90.00
_cell.angle_gamma   90.00
#
_symmetry.space_group_name_H-M   'P 1'
#
loop_
_entity.id
_entity.type
_entity.pdbx_description
1 polymer ?
#
loop_
_entity_poly.entity_id
_entity_poly.type
_entity_poly.pdbx_seq_one_letter_code
_entity_poly.pdbx_strand_id
1 'polypeptide(L)'
;MTNVKREYPEFEVIYWNENGDPSKKITVRPAPFKSKKGGLSEVIHYQEKLLRDFVEHDGRLAHLLVNKSTWENMVKLAAILPVVGQPEPGFDIEAIANSSDLAQLGRIFFSENIKDNLEREKDANGNLVNDPSLIAKIHDINFSATLFRLVREREDESRKVRMAKLEQTLEQIQAEPVSEVPAISK
;
A
#
# COMPACT_ATOMS: atom_id res chain seq x y z
N MET A 1 24.47 -18.45 24.50
CA MET A 1 23.51 -17.83 23.56
C MET A 1 23.22 -18.83 22.45
N THR A 2 22.07 -19.49 22.50
CA THR A 2 21.67 -20.51 21.54
C THR A 2 21.25 -19.82 20.25
N ASN A 3 21.99 -20.05 19.15
CA ASN A 3 21.62 -19.58 17.82
C ASN A 3 20.33 -20.31 17.41
N VAL A 4 19.18 -19.68 17.64
CA VAL A 4 17.91 -20.16 17.09
C VAL A 4 17.96 -19.91 15.59
N LYS A 5 18.21 -20.95 14.80
CA LYS A 5 17.98 -20.90 13.35
C LYS A 5 16.50 -20.61 13.15
N ARG A 6 16.16 -19.39 12.72
CA ARG A 6 14.82 -19.11 12.20
C ARG A 6 14.64 -19.95 10.94
N GLU A 7 13.79 -20.96 11.02
CA GLU A 7 13.29 -21.66 9.84
C GLU A 7 12.34 -20.70 9.14
N TYR A 8 12.72 -20.30 7.93
CA TYR A 8 11.86 -19.49 7.09
C TYR A 8 10.82 -20.42 6.43
N PRO A 9 9.55 -20.00 6.32
CA PRO A 9 8.54 -20.80 5.62
C PRO A 9 8.98 -21.05 4.18
N GLU A 10 8.86 -22.29 3.73
CA GLU A 10 9.11 -22.68 2.35
C GLU A 10 7.80 -22.62 1.56
N PHE A 11 7.85 -22.06 0.36
CA PHE A 11 6.70 -21.99 -0.53
C PHE A 11 6.96 -22.86 -1.76
N GLU A 12 6.00 -23.72 -2.12
CA GLU A 12 6.10 -24.51 -3.35
C GLU A 12 5.43 -23.76 -4.50
N VAL A 13 6.21 -23.50 -5.56
CA VAL A 13 5.68 -23.00 -6.83
C VAL A 13 5.66 -24.16 -7.83
N ILE A 14 4.46 -24.47 -8.31
CA ILE A 14 4.22 -25.52 -9.31
C ILE A 14 4.00 -24.85 -10.66
N TYR A 15 4.90 -25.11 -11.61
CA TYR A 15 4.72 -24.76 -13.01
C TYR A 15 3.93 -25.88 -13.68
N TRP A 16 2.99 -25.49 -14.53
CA TRP A 16 2.13 -26.42 -15.26
C TRP A 16 2.44 -26.32 -16.76
N ASN A 17 2.39 -27.44 -17.48
CA ASN A 17 2.49 -27.43 -18.93
C ASN A 17 1.12 -27.14 -19.58
N GLU A 18 1.09 -27.03 -20.91
CA GLU A 18 -0.13 -26.80 -21.69
C GLU A 18 -1.17 -27.92 -21.54
N ASN A 19 -0.77 -29.11 -21.09
CA ASN A 19 -1.66 -30.25 -20.86
C ASN A 19 -2.28 -30.26 -19.46
N GLY A 20 -1.94 -29.28 -18.60
CA GLY A 20 -2.43 -29.23 -17.22
C GLY A 20 -1.70 -30.16 -16.26
N ASP A 21 -0.52 -30.66 -16.62
CA ASP A 21 0.34 -31.45 -15.74
C ASP A 21 1.46 -30.59 -15.11
N PRO A 22 1.89 -30.88 -13.86
CA PRO A 22 3.03 -30.20 -13.23
C PRO A 22 4.31 -30.43 -14.03
N SER A 23 4.84 -29.40 -14.66
CA SER A 23 6.09 -29.45 -15.44
C SER A 23 7.33 -29.27 -14.56
N LYS A 24 7.23 -28.48 -13.48
CA LYS A 24 8.34 -28.21 -12.57
C LYS A 24 7.82 -27.79 -11.21
N LYS A 25 8.43 -28.32 -10.14
CA LYS A 25 8.24 -27.80 -8.77
C LYS A 25 9.51 -27.08 -8.35
N ILE A 26 9.34 -25.87 -7.83
CA ILE A 26 10.45 -25.09 -7.28
C ILE A 26 10.09 -24.73 -5.85
N THR A 27 10.95 -25.13 -4.91
CA THR A 27 10.88 -24.67 -3.52
C THR A 27 11.48 -23.27 -3.44
N VAL A 28 10.67 -22.29 -3.11
CA VAL A 28 11.09 -20.90 -2.92
C VAL A 28 11.30 -20.67 -1.43
N ARG A 29 12.50 -20.20 -1.08
CA ARG A 29 12.87 -19.79 0.27
C ARG A 29 13.02 -18.27 0.31
N PRO A 30 12.60 -17.60 1.40
CA PRO A 30 12.96 -16.22 1.64
C PRO A 30 14.48 -16.03 1.57
N ALA A 31 14.93 -15.19 0.65
CA ALA A 31 16.33 -14.85 0.53
C ALA A 31 16.70 -13.84 1.63
N PRO A 32 17.68 -14.12 2.50
CA PRO A 32 18.12 -13.14 3.48
C PRO A 32 18.71 -11.93 2.75
N PHE A 33 18.46 -10.73 3.27
CA PHE A 33 19.09 -9.51 2.77
C PHE A 33 20.61 -9.60 3.03
N LYS A 34 21.39 -9.92 1.98
CA LYS A 34 22.84 -10.12 2.08
C LYS A 34 23.65 -8.83 1.98
N SER A 35 23.05 -7.70 1.60
CA SER A 35 23.72 -6.42 1.37
C SER A 35 23.48 -5.39 2.48
N LYS A 36 24.45 -4.47 2.66
CA LYS A 36 24.34 -3.29 3.55
C LYS A 36 23.33 -2.23 3.07
N LYS A 37 23.01 -2.22 1.77
CA LYS A 37 21.92 -1.44 1.17
C LYS A 37 20.70 -2.35 1.00
N GLY A 38 19.50 -1.88 1.27
CA GLY A 38 18.27 -2.65 1.05
C GLY A 38 17.93 -3.62 2.17
N GLY A 39 18.22 -3.33 3.44
CA GLY A 39 17.82 -4.21 4.55
C GLY A 39 16.30 -4.24 4.76
N LEU A 40 15.79 -5.20 5.54
CA LEU A 40 14.37 -5.31 5.89
C LEU A 40 13.79 -3.98 6.43
N SER A 41 14.59 -3.19 7.16
CA SER A 41 14.18 -1.86 7.64
C SER A 41 13.86 -0.88 6.50
N GLU A 42 14.62 -0.89 5.40
CA GLU A 42 14.34 -0.03 4.24
C GLU A 42 13.11 -0.52 3.48
N VAL A 43 12.94 -1.84 3.38
CA VAL A 43 11.73 -2.44 2.80
C VAL A 43 10.49 -2.03 3.59
N ILE A 44 10.53 -2.15 4.91
CA ILE A 44 9.42 -1.71 5.79
C ILE A 44 9.16 -0.21 5.61
N HIS A 45 10.21 0.61 5.57
CA HIS A 45 10.07 2.07 5.39
C HIS A 45 9.38 2.45 4.07
N TYR A 46 9.80 1.87 2.94
CA TYR A 46 9.13 2.16 1.67
C TYR A 46 7.73 1.54 1.60
N GLN A 47 7.53 0.34 2.16
CA GLN A 47 6.21 -0.27 2.23
C GLN A 47 5.24 0.59 3.05
N GLU A 48 5.68 1.18 4.17
CA GLU A 48 4.87 2.09 4.97
C GLU A 48 4.50 3.36 4.20
N LYS A 49 5.45 3.95 3.46
CA LYS A 49 5.16 5.10 2.58
C LYS A 49 4.10 4.78 1.54
N LEU A 50 4.24 3.63 0.86
CA LEU A 50 3.27 3.20 -0.14
C LEU A 50 1.89 2.94 0.48
N LEU A 51 1.84 2.37 1.69
CA LEU A 51 0.58 2.18 2.41
C LEU A 51 -0.05 3.51 2.84
N ARG A 52 0.76 4.51 3.20
CA ARG A 52 0.27 5.86 3.50
C ARG A 52 -0.36 6.48 2.26
N ASP A 53 0.33 6.47 1.12
CA ASP A 53 -0.21 6.94 -0.16
C ASP A 53 -1.53 6.19 -0.46
N PHE A 54 -1.56 4.87 -0.26
CA PHE A 54 -2.75 4.04 -0.48
C PHE A 54 -3.95 4.49 0.37
N VAL A 55 -3.73 4.82 1.65
CA VAL A 55 -4.77 5.33 2.55
C VAL A 55 -5.22 6.74 2.16
N GLU A 56 -4.29 7.62 1.80
CA GLU A 56 -4.59 9.00 1.39
C GLU A 56 -5.47 9.06 0.14
N HIS A 57 -5.24 8.12 -0.79
CA HIS A 57 -6.00 8.00 -2.04
C HIS A 57 -7.19 7.04 -1.96
N ASP A 58 -7.65 6.65 -0.76
CA ASP A 58 -8.78 5.74 -0.54
C ASP A 58 -8.66 4.38 -1.30
N GLY A 59 -7.42 3.93 -1.51
CA GLY A 59 -7.10 2.71 -2.23
C GLY A 59 -7.39 2.76 -3.74
N ARG A 60 -7.59 3.95 -4.33
CA ARG A 60 -7.81 4.12 -5.77
C ARG A 60 -6.51 4.01 -6.55
N LEU A 61 -6.21 2.82 -7.06
CA LEU A 61 -4.96 2.54 -7.78
C LEU A 61 -4.69 3.42 -8.98
N ALA A 62 -5.71 3.75 -9.77
CA ALA A 62 -5.53 4.62 -10.94
C ALA A 62 -4.90 5.97 -10.54
N HIS A 63 -5.23 6.50 -9.36
CA HIS A 63 -4.65 7.74 -8.85
C HIS A 63 -3.24 7.55 -8.27
N LEU A 64 -3.00 6.40 -7.63
CA LEU A 64 -1.70 6.06 -7.06
C LEU A 64 -0.63 5.86 -8.13
N LEU A 65 -0.97 5.14 -9.19
CA LEU A 65 -0.01 4.77 -10.23
C LEU A 65 0.41 5.95 -11.11
N VAL A 66 -0.40 7.02 -11.17
CA VAL A 66 -0.03 8.28 -11.84
C VAL A 66 0.67 9.26 -10.89
N ASN A 67 0.67 9.00 -9.58
CA ASN A 67 1.34 9.84 -8.61
C ASN A 67 2.86 9.60 -8.68
N LYS A 68 3.60 10.67 -9.01
CA LYS A 68 5.06 10.62 -9.16
C LYS A 68 5.78 10.13 -7.89
N SER A 69 5.38 10.59 -6.71
CA SER A 69 6.00 10.20 -5.44
C SER A 69 5.77 8.71 -5.16
N THR A 70 4.53 8.24 -5.37
CA THR A 70 4.18 6.84 -5.22
C THR A 70 4.98 5.96 -6.17
N TRP A 71 5.07 6.36 -7.44
CA TRP A 71 5.89 5.67 -8.45
C TRP A 71 7.36 5.58 -8.05
N GLU A 72 7.96 6.69 -7.61
CA GLU A 72 9.35 6.71 -7.16
C GLU A 72 9.59 5.80 -5.95
N ASN A 73 8.64 5.72 -5.03
CA ASN A 73 8.72 4.79 -3.89
C ASN A 73 8.61 3.33 -4.33
N MET A 74 7.75 3.03 -5.33
CA MET A 74 7.68 1.68 -5.93
C MET A 74 9.00 1.30 -6.58
N VAL A 75 9.60 2.18 -7.39
CA VAL A 75 10.91 1.94 -8.03
C VAL A 75 11.99 1.68 -6.98
N LYS A 76 12.07 2.52 -5.93
CA LYS A 76 13.06 2.36 -4.86
C LYS A 76 12.88 1.06 -4.10
N LEU A 77 11.64 0.67 -3.80
CA LEU A 77 11.33 -0.59 -3.15
C LEU A 77 11.67 -1.78 -4.05
N ALA A 78 11.30 -1.73 -5.33
CA ALA A 78 11.62 -2.77 -6.30
C ALA A 78 13.14 -3.00 -6.39
N ALA A 79 13.94 -1.93 -6.44
CA ALA A 79 15.39 -2.00 -6.58
C ALA A 79 16.13 -2.64 -5.38
N ILE A 80 15.51 -2.71 -4.20
CA ILE A 80 16.15 -3.25 -2.98
C ILE A 80 15.71 -4.67 -2.63
N LEU A 81 14.72 -5.22 -3.33
CA LEU A 81 14.16 -6.54 -3.01
C LEU A 81 15.08 -7.67 -3.48
N PRO A 82 15.42 -8.64 -2.62
CA PRO A 82 16.23 -9.78 -3.02
C PRO A 82 15.41 -10.71 -3.92
N VAL A 83 15.79 -10.81 -5.20
CA VAL A 83 15.12 -11.68 -6.18
C VAL A 83 15.90 -12.97 -6.37
N VAL A 84 15.22 -14.12 -6.27
CA VAL A 84 15.83 -15.44 -6.45
C VAL A 84 16.35 -15.59 -7.87
N GLY A 85 17.61 -16.00 -8.01
CA GLY A 85 18.24 -16.23 -9.31
C GLY A 85 18.90 -14.99 -9.93
N GLN A 86 18.82 -13.82 -9.28
CA GLN A 86 19.55 -12.63 -9.72
C GLN A 86 20.80 -12.38 -8.87
N PRO A 87 21.92 -11.94 -9.48
CA PRO A 87 23.16 -11.62 -8.77
C PRO A 87 23.04 -10.33 -7.95
N GLU A 88 22.22 -9.38 -8.42
CA GLU A 88 21.94 -8.11 -7.73
C GLU A 88 20.47 -8.08 -7.28
N PRO A 89 20.15 -7.38 -6.16
CA PRO A 89 18.77 -7.15 -5.75
C PRO A 89 17.99 -6.37 -6.80
N GLY A 90 16.70 -6.69 -6.85
CA GLY A 90 15.66 -5.90 -7.48
C GLY A 90 15.08 -6.47 -8.76
N PHE A 91 14.05 -5.79 -9.25
CA PHE A 91 13.41 -6.08 -10.53
C PHE A 91 12.89 -4.80 -11.16
N ASP A 92 12.74 -4.81 -12.48
CA ASP A 92 12.24 -3.67 -13.24
C ASP A 92 10.70 -3.64 -13.24
N ILE A 93 10.13 -2.57 -12.68
CA ILE A 93 8.68 -2.36 -12.66
C ILE A 93 8.15 -1.75 -13.96
N GLU A 94 9.01 -1.07 -14.73
CA GLU A 94 8.60 -0.44 -16.00
C GLU A 94 8.27 -1.52 -17.03
N ALA A 95 9.01 -2.62 -17.04
CA ALA A 95 8.69 -3.79 -17.85
C ALA A 95 7.25 -4.30 -17.61
N ILE A 96 6.81 -4.36 -16.34
CA ILE A 96 5.46 -4.79 -15.96
C ILE A 96 4.40 -3.75 -16.38
N ALA A 97 4.72 -2.47 -16.20
CA ALA A 97 3.84 -1.38 -16.61
C ALA A 97 3.64 -1.33 -18.13
N ASN A 98 4.71 -1.53 -18.89
CA ASN A 98 4.72 -1.55 -20.35
C ASN A 98 3.95 -2.75 -20.93
N SER A 99 3.86 -3.86 -20.19
CA SER A 99 2.95 -4.96 -20.52
C SER A 99 1.48 -4.69 -20.15
N SER A 100 1.13 -3.46 -19.76
CA SER A 100 -0.22 -3.04 -19.33
C SER A 100 -0.75 -3.77 -18.10
N ASP A 101 0.12 -4.37 -17.28
CA ASP A 101 -0.28 -5.12 -16.08
C ASP A 101 -0.16 -4.26 -14.80
N LEU A 102 -0.92 -3.16 -14.80
CA LEU A 102 -1.00 -2.25 -13.67
C LEU A 102 -1.64 -2.89 -12.44
N ALA A 103 -2.52 -3.87 -12.65
CA ALA A 103 -3.15 -4.63 -11.56
C ALA A 103 -2.11 -5.47 -10.81
N GLN A 104 -1.17 -6.10 -11.53
CA GLN A 104 -0.05 -6.81 -10.91
C GLN A 104 0.83 -5.90 -10.06
N LEU A 105 1.14 -4.67 -10.52
CA LEU A 105 1.82 -3.69 -9.67
C LEU A 105 1.00 -3.38 -8.41
N GLY A 106 -0.31 -3.23 -8.57
CA GLY A 106 -1.26 -3.13 -7.45
C GLY A 106 -1.07 -4.23 -6.41
N ARG A 107 -1.09 -5.49 -6.86
CA ARG A 107 -0.95 -6.70 -6.02
C ARG A 107 0.40 -6.81 -5.34
N ILE A 108 1.46 -6.47 -6.06
CA ILE A 108 2.83 -6.54 -5.55
C ILE A 108 3.04 -5.56 -4.40
N PHE A 109 2.61 -4.31 -4.59
CA PHE A 109 2.98 -3.19 -3.70
C PHE A 109 1.91 -2.83 -2.67
N PHE A 110 0.63 -2.96 -2.99
CA PHE A 110 -0.46 -2.41 -2.16
C PHE A 110 -1.34 -3.48 -1.53
N SER A 111 -1.93 -4.39 -2.31
CA SER A 111 -2.83 -5.42 -1.77
C SER A 111 -3.13 -6.53 -2.77
N GLU A 112 -3.08 -7.80 -2.35
CA GLU A 112 -3.38 -8.94 -3.23
C GLU A 112 -4.82 -8.93 -3.80
N ASN A 113 -5.77 -8.24 -3.15
CA ASN A 113 -7.19 -8.25 -3.52
C ASN A 113 -7.57 -7.25 -4.64
N ILE A 114 -6.59 -6.80 -5.40
CA ILE A 114 -6.77 -5.88 -6.52
C ILE A 114 -7.21 -6.68 -7.74
N LYS A 115 -8.28 -6.24 -8.39
CA LYS A 115 -8.83 -6.82 -9.62
C LYS A 115 -8.11 -6.26 -10.85
N ASP A 116 -8.28 -6.93 -11.99
CA ASP A 116 -7.67 -6.51 -13.27
C ASP A 116 -8.17 -5.16 -13.76
N ASN A 117 -9.38 -4.76 -13.36
CA ASN A 117 -9.94 -3.43 -13.62
C ASN A 117 -9.45 -2.34 -12.63
N LEU A 118 -8.43 -2.65 -11.81
CA LEU A 118 -7.84 -1.78 -10.79
C LEU A 118 -8.76 -1.45 -9.60
N GLU A 119 -9.92 -2.09 -9.51
CA GLU A 119 -10.80 -1.99 -8.34
C GLU A 119 -10.37 -2.96 -7.24
N ARG A 120 -10.77 -2.64 -6.02
CA ARG A 120 -10.55 -3.51 -4.87
C ARG A 120 -11.69 -4.51 -4.73
N GLU A 121 -11.35 -5.74 -4.35
CA GLU A 121 -12.33 -6.76 -4.03
C GLU A 121 -13.10 -6.42 -2.75
N LYS A 122 -14.38 -6.78 -2.76
CA LYS A 122 -15.29 -6.66 -1.64
C LYS A 122 -15.76 -8.05 -1.21
N ASP A 123 -15.92 -8.24 0.09
CA ASP A 123 -16.49 -9.45 0.65
C ASP A 123 -17.99 -9.57 0.35
N ALA A 124 -18.61 -10.67 0.78
CA ALA A 124 -20.04 -10.92 0.60
C ALA A 124 -20.94 -9.87 1.29
N ASN A 125 -20.41 -9.12 2.26
CA ASN A 125 -21.11 -8.06 2.98
C ASN A 125 -20.90 -6.67 2.33
N GLY A 126 -20.13 -6.59 1.24
CA GLY A 126 -19.80 -5.35 0.55
C GLY A 126 -18.64 -4.56 1.17
N ASN A 127 -17.95 -5.12 2.17
CA ASN A 127 -16.78 -4.49 2.79
C ASN A 127 -15.53 -4.71 1.95
N LEU A 128 -14.63 -3.72 1.93
CA LEU A 128 -13.34 -3.86 1.27
C LEU A 128 -12.48 -4.92 1.97
N VAL A 129 -11.99 -5.89 1.21
CA VAL A 129 -11.01 -6.86 1.72
C VAL A 129 -9.66 -6.16 1.87
N ASN A 130 -8.92 -6.44 2.94
CA ASN A 130 -7.63 -5.80 3.26
C ASN A 130 -6.53 -6.85 3.32
N ASP A 131 -6.28 -7.50 2.18
CA ASP A 131 -5.23 -8.51 2.10
C ASP A 131 -3.85 -7.86 1.98
N PRO A 132 -2.81 -8.45 2.60
CA PRO A 132 -1.47 -7.93 2.47
C PRO A 132 -1.00 -7.91 1.01
N SER A 133 -0.14 -6.95 0.68
CA SER A 133 0.59 -6.99 -0.58
C SER A 133 1.54 -8.18 -0.63
N LEU A 134 1.93 -8.60 -1.84
CA LEU A 134 2.88 -9.71 -2.00
C LEU A 134 4.20 -9.44 -1.26
N ILE A 135 4.71 -8.20 -1.32
CA ILE A 135 5.91 -7.78 -0.59
C ILE A 135 5.71 -7.94 0.92
N ALA A 136 4.58 -7.46 1.45
CA ALA A 136 4.32 -7.56 2.88
C ALA A 136 4.22 -9.01 3.35
N LYS A 137 3.60 -9.88 2.54
CA LYS A 137 3.46 -11.32 2.81
C LYS A 137 4.80 -12.06 2.80
N ILE A 138 5.65 -11.81 1.80
CA ILE A 138 6.96 -12.45 1.68
C ILE A 138 7.88 -12.03 2.83
N HIS A 139 7.80 -10.78 3.27
CA HIS A 139 8.70 -10.20 4.27
C HIS A 139 8.13 -10.16 5.69
N ASP A 140 6.99 -10.81 5.94
CA ASP A 140 6.32 -10.84 7.25
C ASP A 140 6.15 -9.43 7.86
N ILE A 141 5.80 -8.47 7.02
CA ILE A 141 5.52 -7.09 7.44
C ILE A 141 4.12 -7.08 8.03
N ASN A 142 3.97 -6.45 9.21
CA ASN A 142 2.69 -6.34 9.89
C ASN A 142 1.74 -5.35 9.17
N PHE A 143 1.23 -5.80 8.03
CA PHE A 143 0.47 -5.03 7.06
C PHE A 143 -0.81 -4.47 7.66
N SER A 144 -1.66 -5.34 8.23
CA SER A 144 -2.96 -4.96 8.75
C SER A 144 -2.83 -3.95 9.90
N ALA A 145 -1.92 -4.18 10.85
CA ALA A 145 -1.70 -3.24 11.94
C ALA A 145 -1.19 -1.88 11.44
N THR A 146 -0.28 -1.89 10.46
CA THR A 146 0.23 -0.66 9.83
C THR A 146 -0.89 0.08 9.11
N LEU A 147 -1.70 -0.61 8.31
CA LEU A 147 -2.83 -0.04 7.58
C LEU A 147 -3.86 0.58 8.53
N PHE A 148 -4.27 -0.14 9.57
CA PHE A 148 -5.22 0.37 10.57
C PHE A 148 -4.68 1.61 11.30
N ARG A 149 -3.40 1.61 11.65
CA ARG A 149 -2.75 2.78 12.25
C ARG A 149 -2.80 3.99 11.31
N LEU A 150 -2.44 3.81 10.04
CA LEU A 150 -2.43 4.89 9.05
C LEU A 150 -3.83 5.44 8.75
N VAL A 151 -4.85 4.57 8.68
CA VAL A 151 -6.25 5.00 8.55
C VAL A 151 -6.66 5.87 9.73
N ARG A 152 -6.34 5.46 10.96
CA ARG A 152 -6.63 6.24 12.17
C ARG A 152 -5.92 7.59 12.18
N GLU A 153 -4.64 7.63 11.79
CA GLU A 153 -3.88 8.88 11.68
C GLU A 153 -4.57 9.86 10.71
N ARG A 154 -4.98 9.40 9.52
CA ARG A 154 -5.70 10.22 8.54
C ARG A 154 -7.05 10.73 9.07
N GLU A 155 -7.80 9.87 9.76
CA GLU A 155 -9.09 10.26 10.36
C GLU A 155 -8.91 11.31 11.45
N ASP A 156 -7.90 11.16 12.31
CA ASP A 156 -7.59 12.11 13.38
C ASP A 156 -7.12 13.46 12.80
N GLU A 157 -6.30 13.46 11.74
CA GLU A 157 -5.90 14.67 11.02
C GLU A 157 -7.10 15.37 10.37
N SER A 158 -7.95 14.61 9.68
CA SER A 158 -9.17 15.14 9.06
C SER A 158 -10.11 15.76 10.10
N ARG A 159 -10.22 15.13 11.28
CA ARG A 159 -11.00 15.65 12.40
C ARG A 159 -10.43 16.96 12.92
N LYS A 160 -9.12 17.06 13.13
CA LYS A 160 -8.45 18.29 13.58
C LYS A 160 -8.68 19.44 12.61
N VAL A 161 -8.51 19.20 11.30
CA VAL A 161 -8.76 20.22 10.27
C VAL A 161 -10.22 20.68 10.27
N ARG A 162 -11.16 19.75 10.44
CA ARG A 162 -12.59 20.09 10.53
C ARG A 162 -12.92 20.92 11.77
N MET A 163 -12.35 20.57 12.93
CA MET A 163 -12.56 21.33 14.16
C MET A 163 -11.99 22.76 14.04
N ALA A 164 -10.78 22.91 13.51
CA ALA A 164 -10.19 24.22 13.27
C ALA A 164 -11.04 25.10 12.33
N LYS A 165 -11.61 24.52 11.26
CA LYS A 165 -12.52 25.25 10.36
C LYS A 165 -13.82 25.67 11.07
N LEU A 166 -14.36 24.81 11.94
CA LEU A 166 -15.59 25.13 12.69
C LEU A 166 -15.34 26.24 13.71
N GLU A 167 -14.21 26.21 14.41
CA GLU A 167 -13.79 27.27 15.33
C GLU A 167 -13.65 28.61 14.60
N GLN A 168 -12.96 28.63 13.45
CA GLN A 168 -12.84 29.82 12.61
C GLN A 168 -14.21 30.36 12.12
N THR A 169 -15.13 29.45 11.76
CA THR A 169 -16.48 29.85 11.32
C THR A 169 -17.30 30.44 12.46
N LEU A 170 -17.19 29.86 13.67
CA LEU A 170 -17.87 30.37 14.87
C LEU A 170 -17.37 31.76 15.26
N GLU A 171 -16.06 32.00 15.18
CA GLU A 171 -15.48 33.33 15.40
C GLU A 171 -16.01 34.36 14.40
N GLN A 172 -16.13 34.00 13.12
CA GLN A 172 -16.71 34.88 12.09
C GLN A 172 -18.18 35.21 12.36
N ILE A 173 -18.99 34.21 12.73
CA ILE A 173 -20.41 34.43 13.07
C ILE A 173 -20.56 35.32 14.31
N GLN A 174 -19.68 35.17 15.31
CA GLN A 174 -19.71 36.02 16.51
C GLN A 174 -19.21 37.45 16.25
N ALA A 175 -18.42 37.65 15.20
CA ALA A 175 -17.89 38.96 14.81
C ALA A 175 -18.82 39.75 13.88
N GLU A 176 -19.80 39.10 13.24
CA GLU A 176 -20.79 39.79 12.39
C GLU A 176 -21.91 40.42 13.24
N PRO A 177 -22.10 41.76 13.19
CA PRO A 177 -23.21 42.40 13.89
C PRO A 177 -24.53 42.00 13.24
N VAL A 178 -25.52 41.66 14.07
CA VAL A 178 -26.90 41.41 13.63
C VAL A 178 -27.42 42.66 12.94
N SER A 179 -27.55 42.63 11.61
CA SER A 179 -28.18 43.72 10.86
C SER A 179 -29.64 43.84 11.31
N GLU A 180 -29.99 44.97 11.92
CA GLU A 180 -31.36 45.27 12.31
C GLU A 180 -32.26 45.24 11.08
N VAL A 181 -33.32 44.42 11.16
CA VAL A 181 -34.35 44.34 10.12
C VAL A 181 -34.99 45.72 9.97
N PRO A 182 -35.02 46.32 8.76
CA PRO A 182 -35.56 47.66 8.59
C PRO A 182 -37.03 47.67 8.99
N ALA A 183 -37.38 48.53 9.95
CA ALA A 183 -38.75 48.73 10.39
C ALA A 183 -39.61 49.15 9.19
N ILE A 184 -40.62 48.33 8.89
CA ILE A 184 -41.62 48.66 7.88
C ILE A 184 -42.48 49.80 8.45
N SER A 185 -42.18 51.03 8.05
CA SER A 185 -43.02 52.19 8.37
C SER A 185 -44.34 52.10 7.58
N LYS A 186 -45.45 52.19 8.31
CA LYS A 186 -46.82 52.24 7.80
C LYS A 186 -47.14 53.55 7.10
#